data_AF-A0A945R4E1-F1
#
_entry.id   AF-A0A945R4E1-F1
#
_cell.length_a   1.000
_cell.length_b   1.000
_cell.length_c   1.000
_cell.angle_alpha   90.00
_cell.angle_beta   90.00
_cell.angle_gamma   90.00
#
_symmetry.space_group_name_H-M   'P 1'
#
loop_
_entity.id
_entity.type
_entity.pdbx_description
1 polymer ?
#
loop_
_entity_poly.entity_id
_entity_poly.type
_entity_poly.pdbx_seq_one_letter_code
_entity_poly.pdbx_strand_id
1 'polypeptide(L)'
;MKGWVIGLSVLAILIIFFTLYLGMTAGRIDRLHRRIDVARLALDSHLLRRSGVTLELASSGYLDPASAVLISETAHAARLSTDLSSTQRDSAESELTAVLNAVLDVEAVEMIDDSLGGHEILEEFAASARRVELSRRFLNDAVRACVQLRKQRSARWFQLAGHTPVPQTREIHDHVVFSQRS
;
A
#
# COMPACT_ATOMS: atom_id res chain seq x y z
N MET A 1 59.79 4.31 18.10
CA MET A 1 59.43 3.74 16.78
C MET A 1 58.27 2.74 16.81
N LYS A 2 58.11 1.88 17.83
CA LYS A 2 57.01 0.89 17.90
C LYS A 2 55.59 1.49 18.09
N GLY A 3 55.47 2.64 18.76
CA GLY A 3 54.18 3.29 19.02
C GLY A 3 53.43 3.74 17.75
N TRP A 4 54.15 4.16 16.71
CA TRP A 4 53.52 4.58 15.45
C TRP A 4 52.94 3.39 14.67
N VAL A 5 53.59 2.22 14.74
CA VAL A 5 53.09 0.98 14.12
C VAL A 5 51.82 0.49 14.81
N ILE A 6 51.76 0.58 16.15
CA ILE A 6 50.55 0.27 16.92
C ILE A 6 49.43 1.25 16.56
N GLY A 7 49.74 2.54 16.47
CA GLY A 7 48.77 3.57 16.05
C GLY A 7 48.20 3.33 14.64
N LEU A 8 49.07 3.03 13.67
CA LEU A 8 48.66 2.69 12.30
C LEU A 8 47.81 1.43 12.24
N SER A 9 48.16 0.40 13.01
CA SER A 9 47.40 -0.85 13.06
C SER A 9 46.01 -0.65 13.65
N VAL A 10 45.89 0.12 14.75
CA VAL A 10 44.60 0.48 15.33
C VAL A 10 43.76 1.30 14.35
N LEU A 11 44.37 2.26 13.66
CA LEU A 11 43.68 3.07 12.65
C LEU A 11 43.15 2.22 11.49
N ALA A 12 43.96 1.29 10.98
CA ALA A 12 43.56 0.37 9.91
C ALA A 12 42.37 -0.51 10.34
N ILE A 13 42.41 -1.07 11.57
CA ILE A 13 41.29 -1.85 12.13
C ILE A 13 40.02 -0.98 12.23
N LEU A 14 40.15 0.27 12.69
CA LEU A 14 39.03 1.19 12.83
C LEU A 14 38.40 1.51 11.47
N ILE A 15 39.22 1.72 10.43
CA ILE A 15 38.75 1.92 9.04
C ILE A 15 38.03 0.67 8.51
N ILE A 16 38.55 -0.53 8.76
CA ILE A 16 37.90 -1.78 8.35
C ILE A 16 36.53 -1.93 9.02
N PHE A 17 36.46 -1.73 10.34
CA PHE A 17 35.18 -1.77 11.07
C PHE A 17 34.20 -0.73 10.53
N PHE A 18 34.68 0.48 10.23
CA PHE A 18 33.86 1.57 9.72
C PHE A 18 33.29 1.27 8.32
N THR A 19 34.13 0.79 7.39
CA THR A 19 33.70 0.42 6.02
C THR A 19 32.68 -0.73 6.04
N LEU A 20 32.89 -1.74 6.88
CA LEU A 20 31.91 -2.83 7.08
C LEU A 20 30.59 -2.32 7.68
N TYR A 21 30.68 -1.44 8.68
CA TYR A 21 29.50 -0.84 9.31
C TYR A 21 28.67 -0.01 8.33
N LEU A 22 29.32 0.83 7.52
CA LEU A 22 28.67 1.60 6.45
C LEU A 22 28.04 0.68 5.41
N GLY A 23 28.74 -0.37 4.97
CA GLY A 23 28.22 -1.35 4.01
C GLY A 23 26.95 -2.05 4.49
N MET A 24 26.93 -2.51 5.75
CA MET A 24 25.74 -3.12 6.35
C MET A 24 24.57 -2.14 6.47
N THR A 25 24.85 -0.89 6.81
CA THR A 25 23.82 0.16 6.97
C THR A 25 23.22 0.55 5.62
N ALA A 26 24.06 0.74 4.58
CA ALA A 26 23.64 1.04 3.22
C ALA A 26 22.75 -0.08 2.66
N GLY A 27 23.16 -1.34 2.79
CA GLY A 27 22.37 -2.49 2.32
C GLY A 27 21.04 -2.67 3.07
N ARG A 28 20.93 -2.22 4.32
CA ARG A 28 19.66 -2.24 5.06
C ARG A 28 18.67 -1.19 4.55
N ILE A 29 19.15 0.00 4.20
CA ILE A 29 18.32 1.08 3.65
C ILE A 29 17.81 0.70 2.25
N ASP A 30 18.69 0.20 1.38
CA ASP A 30 18.33 -0.21 0.01
C ASP A 30 17.24 -1.29 -0.02
N ARG A 31 17.38 -2.33 0.81
CA ARG A 31 16.35 -3.38 0.94
C ARG A 31 14.99 -2.83 1.33
N LEU A 32 14.98 -1.76 2.13
CA LEU A 32 13.75 -1.17 2.64
C LEU A 32 13.08 -0.26 1.59
N HIS A 33 13.86 0.48 0.80
CA HIS A 33 13.33 1.19 -0.37
C HIS A 33 12.73 0.21 -1.38
N ARG A 34 13.47 -0.85 -1.74
CA ARG A 34 12.96 -1.90 -2.64
C ARG A 34 11.68 -2.53 -2.12
N ARG A 35 11.59 -2.79 -0.80
CA ARG A 35 10.38 -3.33 -0.18
C ARG A 35 9.20 -2.37 -0.30
N ILE A 36 9.42 -1.06 -0.13
CA ILE A 36 8.38 -0.04 -0.31
C ILE A 36 7.92 -0.01 -1.77
N ASP A 37 8.84 -0.04 -2.73
CA ASP A 37 8.50 0.03 -4.15
C ASP A 37 7.67 -1.19 -4.59
N VAL A 38 8.06 -2.38 -4.16
CA VAL A 38 7.28 -3.61 -4.38
C VAL A 38 5.90 -3.51 -3.73
N ALA A 39 5.81 -3.02 -2.49
CA ALA A 39 4.53 -2.86 -1.80
C ALA A 39 3.61 -1.82 -2.46
N ARG A 40 4.17 -0.74 -3.04
CA ARG A 40 3.41 0.25 -3.82
C ARG A 40 2.82 -0.37 -5.08
N LEU A 41 3.65 -1.07 -5.86
CA LEU A 41 3.20 -1.74 -7.08
C LEU A 41 2.12 -2.80 -6.80
N ALA A 42 2.29 -3.56 -5.71
CA ALA A 42 1.29 -4.52 -5.27
C ALA A 42 -0.04 -3.83 -4.91
N LEU A 43 0.00 -2.78 -4.09
CA LEU A 43 -1.20 -2.01 -3.73
C LEU A 43 -1.90 -1.46 -4.99
N ASP A 44 -1.15 -0.85 -5.90
CA ASP A 44 -1.70 -0.28 -7.13
C ASP A 44 -2.37 -1.35 -8.02
N SER A 45 -1.75 -2.53 -8.15
CA SER A 45 -2.35 -3.65 -8.88
C SER A 45 -3.66 -4.13 -8.26
N HIS A 46 -3.76 -4.15 -6.92
CA HIS A 46 -4.95 -4.57 -6.20
C HIS A 46 -6.07 -3.53 -6.25
N LEU A 47 -5.73 -2.24 -6.20
CA LEU A 47 -6.71 -1.15 -6.41
C LEU A 47 -7.31 -1.21 -7.81
N LEU A 48 -6.48 -1.41 -8.84
CA LEU A 48 -6.95 -1.58 -10.21
C LEU A 48 -7.86 -2.81 -10.36
N ARG A 49 -7.47 -3.96 -9.77
CA ARG A 49 -8.33 -5.16 -9.77
C ARG A 49 -9.66 -4.90 -9.06
N ARG A 50 -9.65 -4.25 -7.89
CA ARG A 50 -10.87 -3.88 -7.17
C ARG A 50 -11.78 -3.02 -8.03
N SER A 51 -11.25 -1.96 -8.67
CA SER A 51 -12.04 -1.12 -9.57
C SER A 51 -12.67 -1.91 -10.73
N GLY A 52 -11.95 -2.88 -11.29
CA GLY A 52 -12.46 -3.77 -12.34
C GLY A 52 -13.62 -4.64 -11.86
N VAL A 53 -13.45 -5.35 -10.75
CA VAL A 53 -14.50 -6.20 -10.16
C VAL A 53 -15.71 -5.36 -9.72
N THR A 54 -15.49 -4.14 -9.21
CA THR A 54 -16.58 -3.22 -8.88
C THR A 54 -17.37 -2.78 -10.12
N LEU A 55 -16.71 -2.56 -11.27
CA LEU A 55 -17.39 -2.24 -12.53
C LEU A 55 -18.15 -3.46 -13.09
N GLU A 56 -17.61 -4.66 -12.92
CA GLU A 56 -18.30 -5.91 -13.25
C GLU A 56 -19.57 -6.07 -12.38
N LEU A 57 -19.47 -5.83 -11.07
CA LEU A 57 -20.62 -5.80 -10.17
C LEU A 57 -21.65 -4.75 -10.59
N ALA A 58 -21.23 -3.53 -10.96
CA ALA A 58 -22.14 -2.48 -11.42
C ALA A 58 -22.85 -2.82 -12.73
N SER A 59 -22.21 -3.59 -13.61
CA SER A 59 -22.78 -4.00 -14.91
C SER A 59 -23.49 -5.36 -14.89
N SER A 60 -23.45 -6.07 -13.77
CA SER A 60 -24.07 -7.40 -13.58
C SER A 60 -25.60 -7.41 -13.67
N GLY A 61 -26.25 -6.27 -13.40
CA GLY A 61 -27.70 -6.15 -13.36
C GLY A 61 -28.35 -6.54 -12.03
N TYR A 62 -27.56 -6.84 -10.98
CA TYR A 62 -28.11 -7.13 -9.64
C TYR A 62 -28.49 -5.88 -8.84
N LEU A 63 -27.94 -4.72 -9.21
CA LEU A 63 -28.18 -3.44 -8.54
C LEU A 63 -29.27 -2.64 -9.25
N ASP A 64 -29.95 -1.77 -8.51
CA ASP A 64 -30.82 -0.79 -9.14
C ASP A 64 -30.00 0.19 -10.03
N PRO A 65 -30.62 0.78 -11.07
CA PRO A 65 -29.89 1.62 -12.02
C PRO A 65 -29.17 2.82 -11.39
N ALA A 66 -29.70 3.41 -10.31
CA ALA A 66 -29.08 4.57 -9.68
C ALA A 66 -27.82 4.16 -8.91
N SER A 67 -27.89 3.08 -8.14
CA SER A 67 -26.75 2.51 -7.43
C SER A 67 -25.65 2.03 -8.39
N ALA A 68 -26.03 1.39 -9.49
CA ALA A 68 -25.10 0.93 -10.51
C ALA A 68 -24.31 2.10 -11.15
N VAL A 69 -24.99 3.20 -11.49
CA VAL A 69 -24.35 4.41 -12.03
C VAL A 69 -23.41 5.03 -11.00
N LEU A 70 -23.85 5.18 -9.74
CA LEU A 70 -23.05 5.79 -8.68
C LEU A 70 -21.76 4.99 -8.40
N ILE A 71 -21.86 3.66 -8.33
CA ILE A 71 -20.69 2.78 -8.18
C ILE A 71 -19.78 2.88 -9.40
N SER A 72 -20.34 2.86 -10.61
CA SER A 72 -19.55 2.93 -11.84
C SER A 72 -18.76 4.24 -11.94
N GLU A 73 -19.40 5.37 -11.63
CA GLU A 73 -18.75 6.69 -11.66
C GLU A 73 -17.58 6.77 -10.66
N THR A 74 -17.81 6.38 -9.41
CA THR A 74 -16.77 6.41 -8.38
C THR A 74 -15.66 5.40 -8.63
N ALA A 75 -15.97 4.22 -9.16
CA ALA A 75 -14.98 3.23 -9.56
C ALA A 75 -14.11 3.74 -10.74
N HIS A 76 -14.72 4.44 -11.69
CA HIS A 76 -14.00 5.06 -12.79
C HIS A 76 -13.10 6.21 -12.31
N ALA A 77 -13.61 7.07 -11.42
CA ALA A 77 -12.84 8.15 -10.80
C ALA A 77 -11.61 7.62 -10.03
N ALA A 78 -11.80 6.56 -9.22
CA ALA A 78 -10.70 5.88 -8.53
C ALA A 78 -9.66 5.34 -9.52
N ARG A 79 -10.10 4.66 -10.59
CA ARG A 79 -9.19 4.11 -11.61
C ARG A 79 -8.39 5.20 -12.33
N LEU A 80 -9.03 6.32 -12.71
CA LEU A 80 -8.39 7.45 -13.38
C LEU A 80 -7.45 8.24 -12.46
N SER A 81 -7.62 8.14 -11.14
CA SER A 81 -6.75 8.81 -10.17
C SER A 81 -5.33 8.21 -10.09
N THR A 82 -5.04 7.15 -10.86
CA THR A 82 -3.71 6.55 -10.96
C THR A 82 -2.66 7.59 -11.36
N ASP A 83 -2.89 8.49 -12.31
CA ASP A 83 -1.84 9.43 -12.71
C ASP A 83 -1.76 10.71 -11.84
N LEU A 84 -2.59 10.79 -10.78
CA LEU A 84 -2.68 11.95 -9.89
C LEU A 84 -1.75 11.84 -8.67
N SER A 85 -1.72 12.91 -7.88
CA SER A 85 -1.00 12.91 -6.60
C SER A 85 -1.52 11.83 -5.65
N SER A 86 -0.67 11.35 -4.74
CA SER A 86 -1.04 10.29 -3.79
C SER A 86 -2.26 10.66 -2.94
N THR A 87 -2.39 11.92 -2.55
CA THR A 87 -3.53 12.43 -1.77
C THR A 87 -4.83 12.39 -2.57
N GLN A 88 -4.82 12.86 -3.83
CA GLN A 88 -6.00 12.81 -4.68
C GLN A 88 -6.44 11.37 -4.97
N ARG A 89 -5.47 10.48 -5.21
CA ARG A 89 -5.72 9.05 -5.38
C ARG A 89 -6.32 8.43 -4.11
N ASP A 90 -5.78 8.77 -2.93
CA ASP A 90 -6.31 8.28 -1.65
C ASP A 90 -7.75 8.77 -1.39
N SER A 91 -8.06 10.02 -1.74
CA SER A 91 -9.42 10.57 -1.66
C SER A 91 -10.39 9.81 -2.57
N ALA A 92 -10.03 9.57 -3.83
CA ALA A 92 -10.90 8.88 -4.79
C ALA A 92 -11.17 7.42 -4.37
N GLU A 93 -10.16 6.71 -3.87
CA GLU A 93 -10.31 5.34 -3.36
C GLU A 93 -11.15 5.27 -2.08
N SER A 94 -11.10 6.32 -1.26
CA SER A 94 -11.92 6.45 -0.05
C SER A 94 -13.37 6.76 -0.38
N GLU A 95 -13.61 7.63 -1.37
CA GLU A 95 -14.94 7.94 -1.89
C GLU A 95 -15.62 6.71 -2.48
N LEU A 96 -14.90 5.94 -3.30
CA LEU A 96 -15.36 4.64 -3.80
C LEU A 96 -15.77 3.71 -2.65
N THR A 97 -14.94 3.62 -1.61
CA THR A 97 -15.24 2.76 -0.46
C THR A 97 -16.45 3.25 0.34
N ALA A 98 -16.64 4.57 0.44
CA ALA A 98 -17.82 5.16 1.09
C ALA A 98 -19.10 4.81 0.32
N VAL A 99 -19.09 4.96 -1.01
CA VAL A 99 -20.22 4.59 -1.88
C VAL A 99 -20.50 3.09 -1.81
N LEU A 100 -19.48 2.24 -1.87
CA LEU A 100 -19.63 0.79 -1.76
C LEU A 100 -20.31 0.39 -0.44
N ASN A 101 -19.94 1.00 0.68
CA ASN A 101 -20.59 0.72 1.97
C ASN A 101 -22.01 1.28 2.08
N ALA A 102 -22.33 2.34 1.33
CA ALA A 102 -23.68 2.91 1.31
C ALA A 102 -24.64 2.08 0.43
N VAL A 103 -24.14 1.51 -0.67
CA VAL A 103 -24.93 0.73 -1.62
C VAL A 103 -25.00 -0.75 -1.21
N LEU A 104 -23.89 -1.34 -0.77
CA LEU A 104 -23.81 -2.75 -0.37
C LEU A 104 -24.12 -2.90 1.13
N ASP A 105 -25.34 -2.56 1.50
CA ASP A 105 -25.87 -2.87 2.82
C ASP A 105 -26.21 -4.36 2.95
N VAL A 106 -26.68 -4.76 4.14
CA VAL A 106 -26.93 -6.19 4.43
C VAL A 106 -28.01 -6.77 3.51
N GLU A 107 -29.07 -6.00 3.23
CA GLU A 107 -30.19 -6.46 2.41
C GLU A 107 -29.80 -6.55 0.93
N ALA A 108 -29.08 -5.56 0.40
CA ALA A 108 -28.58 -5.57 -0.97
C ALA A 108 -27.64 -6.76 -1.20
N VAL A 109 -26.74 -7.03 -0.25
CA VAL A 109 -25.83 -8.18 -0.33
C VAL A 109 -26.61 -9.50 -0.37
N GLU A 110 -27.58 -9.69 0.52
CA GLU A 110 -28.39 -10.92 0.57
C GLU A 110 -29.16 -11.13 -0.75
N MET A 111 -29.75 -10.07 -1.30
CA MET A 111 -30.44 -10.14 -2.60
C MET A 111 -29.50 -10.51 -3.76
N ILE A 112 -28.27 -9.97 -3.76
CA ILE A 112 -27.27 -10.32 -4.78
C ILE A 112 -26.84 -11.77 -4.58
N ASP A 113 -26.61 -12.22 -3.34
CA ASP A 113 -26.15 -13.58 -3.04
C ASP A 113 -27.14 -14.66 -3.50
N ASP A 114 -28.45 -14.39 -3.33
CA ASP A 114 -29.54 -15.26 -3.76
C ASP A 114 -29.73 -15.32 -5.29
N SER A 115 -29.11 -14.40 -6.03
CA SER A 115 -29.24 -14.31 -7.49
C SER A 115 -28.31 -15.29 -8.21
N LEU A 116 -28.68 -15.70 -9.43
CA LEU A 116 -27.87 -16.61 -10.23
C LEU A 116 -26.51 -15.96 -10.56
N GLY A 117 -25.42 -16.51 -10.00
CA GLY A 117 -24.05 -16.03 -10.21
C GLY A 117 -23.62 -14.87 -9.31
N GLY A 118 -24.52 -14.34 -8.46
CA GLY A 118 -24.20 -13.19 -7.61
C GLY A 118 -23.23 -13.53 -6.48
N HIS A 119 -23.33 -14.73 -5.92
CA HIS A 119 -22.39 -15.24 -4.91
C HIS A 119 -20.93 -15.17 -5.38
N GLU A 120 -20.64 -15.65 -6.60
CA GLU A 120 -19.27 -15.68 -7.15
C GLU A 120 -18.71 -14.26 -7.32
N ILE A 121 -19.53 -13.33 -7.79
CA ILE A 121 -19.15 -11.91 -7.96
C ILE A 121 -18.89 -11.25 -6.60
N LEU A 122 -19.73 -11.52 -5.59
CA LEU A 122 -19.55 -11.01 -4.24
C LEU A 122 -18.29 -11.59 -3.58
N GLU A 123 -18.01 -12.87 -3.77
CA GLU A 123 -16.79 -13.53 -3.25
C GLU A 123 -15.53 -12.91 -3.88
N GLU A 124 -15.53 -12.74 -5.21
CA GLU A 124 -14.42 -12.12 -5.93
C GLU A 124 -14.20 -10.67 -5.47
N PHE A 125 -15.30 -9.91 -5.33
CA PHE A 125 -15.25 -8.54 -4.82
C PHE A 125 -14.68 -8.50 -3.39
N ALA A 126 -15.18 -9.34 -2.48
CA ALA A 126 -14.69 -9.43 -1.11
C ALA A 126 -13.21 -9.82 -1.05
N ALA A 127 -12.77 -10.76 -1.88
CA ALA A 127 -11.36 -11.12 -2.01
C ALA A 127 -10.51 -9.94 -2.50
N SER A 128 -11.00 -9.15 -3.47
CA SER A 128 -10.29 -7.97 -3.97
C SER A 128 -10.16 -6.88 -2.89
N ALA A 129 -11.23 -6.61 -2.12
CA ALA A 129 -11.24 -5.62 -1.04
C ALA A 129 -10.25 -5.99 0.07
N ARG A 130 -10.24 -7.26 0.50
CA ARG A 130 -9.28 -7.78 1.51
C ARG A 130 -7.83 -7.65 1.06
N ARG A 131 -7.54 -7.89 -0.23
CA ARG A 131 -6.18 -7.75 -0.79
C ARG A 131 -5.70 -6.29 -0.78
N VAL A 132 -6.59 -5.33 -1.07
CA VAL A 132 -6.27 -3.90 -0.94
C VAL A 132 -5.89 -3.56 0.49
N GLU A 133 -6.71 -4.00 1.46
CA GLU A 133 -6.47 -3.71 2.87
C GLU A 133 -5.12 -4.25 3.36
N LEU A 134 -4.82 -5.52 3.05
CA LEU A 134 -3.54 -6.13 3.38
C LEU A 134 -2.37 -5.41 2.72
N SER A 135 -2.51 -5.02 1.46
CA SER A 135 -1.44 -4.35 0.71
C SER A 135 -1.13 -2.95 1.25
N ARG A 136 -2.16 -2.18 1.62
CA ARG A 136 -1.99 -0.89 2.28
C ARG A 136 -1.30 -1.04 3.63
N ARG A 137 -1.70 -2.03 4.43
CA ARG A 137 -1.02 -2.31 5.72
C ARG A 137 0.46 -2.65 5.51
N PHE A 138 0.79 -3.54 4.56
CA PHE A 138 2.19 -3.88 4.26
C PHE A 138 3.01 -2.70 3.78
N LEU A 139 2.43 -1.85 2.92
CA LEU A 139 3.09 -0.62 2.50
C LEU A 139 3.34 0.31 3.71
N ASN A 140 2.32 0.55 4.53
CA ASN A 140 2.43 1.43 5.69
C ASN A 140 3.46 0.91 6.71
N ASP A 141 3.54 -0.41 6.92
CA ASP A 141 4.55 -1.01 7.80
C ASP A 141 5.97 -0.90 7.23
N ALA A 142 6.14 -1.08 5.91
CA ALA A 142 7.42 -0.85 5.25
C ALA A 142 7.86 0.62 5.35
N VAL A 143 6.93 1.57 5.18
CA VAL A 143 7.18 3.01 5.35
C VAL A 143 7.56 3.33 6.80
N ARG A 144 6.81 2.82 7.79
CA ARG A 144 7.12 3.02 9.22
C ARG A 144 8.50 2.48 9.58
N ALA A 145 8.84 1.29 9.10
CA ALA A 145 10.17 0.72 9.28
C ALA A 145 11.26 1.61 8.66
N CYS A 146 11.01 2.21 7.49
CA CYS A 146 11.95 3.12 6.82
C CYS A 146 12.15 4.40 7.62
N VAL A 147 11.06 5.03 8.04
CA VAL A 147 11.09 6.24 8.88
C VAL A 147 11.82 5.96 10.20
N GLN A 148 11.54 4.83 10.85
CA GLN A 148 12.19 4.46 12.10
C GLN A 148 13.71 4.24 11.92
N LEU A 149 14.12 3.60 10.82
CA LEU A 149 15.54 3.43 10.49
C LEU A 149 16.23 4.77 10.23
N ARG A 150 15.58 5.67 9.46
CA ARG A 150 16.09 7.03 9.17
C ARG A 150 16.24 7.90 10.42
N LYS A 151 15.43 7.65 11.46
CA LYS A 151 15.54 8.37 12.75
C LYS A 151 16.79 7.99 13.55
N GLN A 152 17.36 6.79 13.35
CA GLN A 152 18.53 6.32 14.08
C GLN A 152 19.77 7.20 13.82
N ARG A 153 20.55 7.47 14.88
CA ARG A 153 21.71 8.38 14.83
C ARG A 153 22.75 7.96 13.79
N SER A 154 22.93 6.65 13.60
CA SER A 154 23.83 6.09 12.58
C SER A 154 23.44 6.49 11.16
N ALA A 155 22.16 6.35 10.78
CA ALA A 155 21.69 6.74 9.46
C ALA A 155 21.84 8.26 9.21
N ARG A 156 21.67 9.07 10.26
CA ARG A 156 21.77 10.53 10.21
C ARG A 156 23.21 11.03 10.10
N TRP A 157 24.12 10.41 10.85
CA TRP A 157 25.54 10.79 10.88
C TRP A 157 26.24 10.54 9.54
N PHE A 158 25.83 9.49 8.83
CA PHE A 158 26.46 9.11 7.56
C PHE A 158 25.76 9.66 6.32
N GLN A 159 24.71 10.49 6.45
CA GLN A 159 23.91 11.02 5.33
C GLN A 159 23.50 9.94 4.30
N LEU A 160 23.44 8.67 4.72
CA LEU A 160 23.23 7.49 3.88
C LEU A 160 21.84 7.45 3.25
N ALA A 161 20.92 8.27 3.76
CA ALA A 161 19.58 8.45 3.22
C ALA A 161 19.55 9.29 1.93
N GLY A 162 20.64 10.00 1.60
CA GLY A 162 20.72 10.91 0.46
C GLY A 162 19.65 12.01 0.50
N HIS A 163 19.30 12.53 -0.67
CA HIS A 163 18.23 13.52 -0.87
C HIS A 163 16.86 12.88 -1.17
N THR A 164 16.72 11.56 -1.04
CA THR A 164 15.44 10.90 -1.34
C THR A 164 14.36 11.35 -0.36
N PRO A 165 13.19 11.82 -0.84
CA PRO A 165 12.11 12.27 0.03
C PRO A 165 11.68 11.15 0.99
N VAL A 166 11.22 11.54 2.18
CA VAL A 166 10.73 10.57 3.16
C VAL A 166 9.48 9.90 2.59
N PRO A 167 9.42 8.55 2.51
CA PRO A 167 8.23 7.88 2.02
C PRO A 167 7.06 8.16 2.98
N GLN A 168 5.88 8.35 2.41
CA GLN A 168 4.65 8.64 3.14
C GLN A 168 3.74 7.42 3.16
N THR A 169 2.98 7.27 4.25
CA THR A 169 1.92 6.27 4.36
C THR A 169 0.74 6.66 3.48
N ARG A 170 -0.08 5.67 3.10
CA ARG A 170 -1.33 5.87 2.36
C ARG A 170 -2.49 5.94 3.35
N GLU A 171 -3.30 6.98 3.24
CA GLU A 171 -4.47 7.25 4.08
C GLU A 171 -5.74 6.98 3.26
N ILE A 172 -6.03 5.69 3.06
CA ILE A 172 -7.18 5.23 2.30
C ILE A 172 -8.17 4.59 3.26
N HIS A 173 -9.44 4.96 3.16
CA HIS A 173 -10.54 4.17 3.71
C HIS A 173 -10.79 3.00 2.77
N ASP A 174 -10.41 1.79 3.16
CA ASP A 174 -10.47 0.58 2.32
C ASP A 174 -11.32 -0.54 2.92
N HIS A 175 -11.94 -0.27 4.06
CA HIS A 175 -12.78 -1.23 4.77
C HIS A 175 -14.20 -1.27 4.15
N VAL A 176 -14.54 -2.42 3.54
CA VAL A 176 -15.90 -2.71 3.09
C VAL A 176 -16.55 -3.70 4.04
N VAL A 177 -17.63 -3.30 4.71
CA VAL A 177 -18.23 -4.01 5.86
C VAL A 177 -18.59 -5.46 5.52
N PHE A 178 -19.17 -5.68 4.34
CA PHE A 178 -19.57 -7.01 3.89
C PHE A 178 -18.38 -7.97 3.69
N SER A 179 -17.23 -7.49 3.22
CA SER A 179 -16.08 -8.33 2.83
C SER A 179 -15.41 -9.11 3.96
N GLN A 180 -15.80 -8.84 5.22
CA GLN A 180 -15.30 -9.51 6.43
C GLN A 180 -16.16 -10.71 6.84
N ARG A 181 -17.35 -10.90 6.27
CA ARG A 181 -18.28 -11.98 6.64
C ARG A 181 -18.08 -13.27 5.83
N SER A 182 -17.32 -13.22 4.73
CA SER A 182 -17.04 -14.38 3.87
C SER A 182 -15.81 -15.18 4.26
#